data_AF-I5C9G6-F1
#
_entry.id   AF-I5C9G6-F1
#
_cell.length_a   1.000
_cell.length_b   1.000
_cell.length_c   1.000
_cell.angle_alpha   90.00
_cell.angle_beta   90.00
_cell.angle_gamma   90.00
#
_symmetry.space_group_name_H-M   'P 1'
#
loop_
_entity.id
_entity.type
_entity.pdbx_description
1 polymer ?
#
loop_
_entity_poly.entity_id
_entity_poly.type
_entity_poly.pdbx_seq_one_letter_code
_entity_poly.pdbx_strand_id
1 'polypeptide(L)'
;MKTTILSVGVSVVLLFACGKEMSVEERFVYEGNKIVDVETGDEYVMVDNEEVFVVTHEDGTKEEIPVTETPFYESVLTDDYINAWKEDLAKQEEALLTEKKNMLRAARAERYAQYDDDALLKAFQKAHKEEADLSRQLDLMGELIARGVVSEDEAPELLEIEEPILDFDIELEEPVEDPV
;
A
#
# COMPACT_ATOMS: atom_id res chain seq x y z
N MET A 1 19.37 17.54 -45.51
CA MET A 1 18.74 16.41 -46.21
C MET A 1 18.51 15.31 -45.20
N LYS A 2 17.28 14.81 -45.13
CA LYS A 2 16.81 13.81 -44.17
C LYS A 2 17.45 12.46 -44.48
N THR A 3 17.91 11.75 -43.46
CA THR A 3 18.17 10.31 -43.55
C THR A 3 17.39 9.63 -42.45
N THR A 4 16.19 9.21 -42.86
CA THR A 4 15.30 8.29 -42.17
C THR A 4 16.05 7.00 -41.84
N ILE A 5 16.16 6.64 -40.56
CA ILE A 5 16.62 5.31 -40.16
C ILE A 5 15.39 4.53 -39.71
N LEU A 6 15.16 3.48 -40.48
CA LEU A 6 14.09 2.50 -40.49
C LEU A 6 13.96 1.83 -39.11
N SER A 7 12.79 1.95 -38.49
CA SER A 7 12.38 1.12 -37.36
C SER A 7 12.20 -0.33 -37.85
N VAL A 8 13.10 -1.23 -37.43
CA VAL A 8 12.93 -2.67 -37.63
C VAL A 8 11.93 -3.16 -36.59
N GLY A 9 10.66 -3.20 -36.98
CA GLY A 9 9.63 -3.95 -36.26
C GLY A 9 9.94 -5.43 -36.40
N VAL A 10 10.31 -6.07 -35.30
CA VAL A 10 10.39 -7.54 -35.21
C VAL A 10 8.95 -8.04 -35.11
N SER A 11 8.32 -8.26 -36.26
CA SER A 11 7.10 -9.05 -36.35
C SER A 11 7.46 -10.52 -36.13
N VAL A 12 7.23 -11.02 -34.92
CA VAL A 12 7.19 -12.45 -34.66
C VAL A 12 5.85 -12.96 -35.16
N VAL A 13 5.80 -13.40 -36.42
CA VAL A 13 4.70 -14.21 -36.95
C VAL A 13 5.00 -15.66 -36.57
N LEU A 14 4.48 -16.11 -35.43
CA LEU A 14 4.47 -17.53 -35.05
C LEU A 14 3.16 -18.14 -35.53
N LEU A 15 3.12 -18.54 -36.80
CA LEU A 15 2.09 -19.46 -37.31
C LEU A 15 2.50 -20.89 -36.93
N PHE A 16 2.16 -21.32 -35.73
CA PHE A 16 2.16 -22.74 -35.36
C PHE A 16 0.73 -23.28 -35.33
N ALA A 17 0.24 -23.65 -36.52
CA ALA A 17 -0.89 -24.58 -36.63
C ALA A 17 -0.36 -26.01 -36.45
N CYS A 18 -0.25 -26.44 -35.19
CA CYS A 18 -0.09 -27.83 -34.80
C CYS A 18 -0.91 -28.03 -33.52
N GLY A 19 -2.05 -28.70 -33.62
CA GLY A 19 -2.95 -29.00 -32.51
C GLY A 19 -2.32 -29.96 -31.51
N LYS A 20 -1.43 -29.42 -30.68
CA LYS A 20 -0.96 -30.05 -29.45
C LYS A 20 -1.68 -29.31 -28.34
N GLU A 21 -2.50 -30.01 -27.58
CA GLU A 21 -3.09 -29.44 -26.36
C GLU A 21 -1.94 -28.92 -25.50
N MET A 22 -1.91 -27.62 -25.29
CA MET A 22 -0.95 -26.96 -24.41
C MET A 22 -1.29 -27.33 -22.98
N SER A 23 -0.27 -27.57 -22.15
CA SER A 23 -0.46 -27.67 -20.71
C SER A 23 -0.92 -26.33 -20.12
N VAL A 24 -1.50 -26.35 -18.91
CA VAL A 24 -1.94 -25.13 -18.22
C VAL A 24 -0.79 -24.14 -18.09
N GLU A 25 0.41 -24.63 -17.77
CA GLU A 25 1.62 -23.84 -17.59
C GLU A 25 2.17 -23.27 -18.91
N GLU A 26 1.82 -23.87 -20.05
CA GLU A 26 2.18 -23.34 -21.37
C GLU A 26 1.16 -22.32 -21.89
N ARG A 27 -0.13 -22.50 -21.55
CA ARG A 27 -1.22 -21.63 -22.00
C ARG A 27 -1.36 -20.38 -21.13
N PHE A 28 -1.21 -20.52 -19.82
CA PHE A 28 -1.41 -19.43 -18.87
C PHE A 28 -0.04 -18.99 -18.33
N VAL A 29 0.36 -17.78 -18.69
CA VAL A 29 1.68 -17.23 -18.37
C VAL A 29 1.55 -16.14 -17.33
N TYR A 30 2.36 -16.22 -16.28
CA TYR A 30 2.44 -15.15 -15.28
C TYR A 30 3.29 -13.99 -15.81
N GLU A 31 2.69 -12.81 -15.93
CA GLU A 31 3.33 -11.59 -16.39
C GLU A 31 3.12 -10.46 -15.37
N GLY A 32 4.12 -10.23 -14.51
CA GLY A 32 4.06 -9.14 -13.54
C GLY A 32 2.99 -9.38 -12.48
N ASN A 33 1.85 -8.70 -12.56
CA ASN A 33 0.73 -8.84 -11.61
C ASN A 33 -0.51 -9.50 -12.22
N LYS A 34 -0.39 -10.13 -13.40
CA LYS A 34 -1.51 -10.78 -14.10
C LYS A 34 -1.12 -12.16 -14.62
N ILE A 35 -2.12 -13.01 -14.84
CA ILE A 35 -1.99 -14.23 -15.65
C ILE A 35 -2.55 -13.91 -17.03
N VAL A 36 -1.85 -14.29 -18.10
CA VAL A 36 -2.28 -14.08 -19.48
C VAL A 36 -2.56 -15.42 -20.12
N ASP A 37 -3.76 -15.59 -20.67
CA ASP A 37 -4.07 -16.70 -21.58
C ASP A 37 -3.50 -16.38 -22.97
N VAL A 38 -2.44 -17.09 -23.37
CA VAL A 38 -1.77 -16.85 -24.66
C VAL A 38 -2.59 -17.31 -25.87
N GLU A 39 -3.66 -18.08 -25.65
CA GLU A 39 -4.57 -18.54 -26.70
C GLU A 39 -5.67 -17.52 -26.99
N THR A 40 -6.28 -16.94 -25.95
CA THR A 40 -7.41 -16.00 -26.09
C THR A 40 -7.01 -14.53 -25.96
N GLY A 41 -5.85 -14.25 -25.35
CA GLY A 41 -5.44 -12.90 -24.98
C GLY A 41 -6.12 -12.37 -23.71
N ASP A 42 -6.86 -13.20 -22.98
CA ASP A 42 -7.52 -12.81 -21.74
C ASP A 42 -6.49 -12.57 -20.62
N GLU A 43 -6.69 -11.49 -19.86
CA GLU A 43 -5.84 -11.11 -18.74
C GLU A 43 -6.58 -11.28 -17.42
N TYR A 44 -6.05 -12.08 -16.51
CA TYR A 44 -6.63 -12.36 -15.20
C TYR A 44 -5.84 -11.59 -14.13
N VAL A 45 -6.53 -10.73 -13.39
CA VAL A 45 -5.96 -9.94 -12.30
C VAL A 45 -6.79 -10.13 -11.04
N MET A 46 -6.15 -10.46 -9.93
CA MET A 46 -6.82 -10.51 -8.63
C MET A 46 -6.89 -9.11 -8.01
N VAL A 47 -8.09 -8.72 -7.58
CA VAL A 47 -8.37 -7.39 -7.02
C VAL A 47 -9.08 -7.58 -5.68
N ASP A 48 -8.63 -6.86 -4.65
CA ASP A 48 -9.19 -6.79 -3.30
C ASP A 48 -9.13 -8.05 -2.42
N ASN A 49 -9.34 -9.25 -2.97
CA ASN A 49 -9.38 -10.49 -2.19
C ASN A 49 -8.92 -11.73 -2.97
N GLU A 50 -8.65 -12.82 -2.25
CA GLU A 50 -8.12 -14.09 -2.79
C GLU A 50 -9.15 -14.97 -3.50
N GLU A 51 -10.42 -14.54 -3.60
CA GLU A 51 -11.52 -15.39 -4.05
C GLU A 51 -11.96 -15.08 -5.48
N VAL A 52 -11.59 -13.92 -6.04
CA VAL A 52 -12.09 -13.43 -7.34
C VAL A 52 -10.95 -12.94 -8.24
N PHE A 53 -11.04 -13.32 -9.52
CA PHE A 53 -10.29 -12.70 -10.60
C PHE A 53 -11.17 -11.72 -11.38
N VAL A 54 -10.63 -10.56 -11.68
CA VAL A 54 -11.11 -9.69 -12.75
C VAL A 54 -10.44 -10.13 -14.04
N VAL A 55 -11.23 -10.65 -14.98
CA VAL A 55 -10.79 -10.99 -16.33
C VAL A 55 -10.99 -9.78 -17.21
N THR A 56 -9.98 -9.41 -17.99
CA THR A 56 -10.08 -8.45 -19.08
C THR A 56 -9.91 -9.19 -20.38
N HIS A 57 -10.96 -9.23 -21.20
CA HIS A 57 -10.94 -9.90 -22.49
C HIS A 57 -10.20 -9.06 -23.54
N GLU A 58 -9.82 -9.70 -24.67
CA GLU A 58 -9.13 -9.01 -25.79
C GLU A 58 -9.93 -7.82 -26.34
N ASP A 59 -11.27 -7.88 -26.27
CA ASP A 59 -12.16 -6.79 -26.69
C ASP A 59 -12.28 -5.65 -25.66
N GLY A 60 -11.60 -5.78 -24.51
CA GLY A 60 -11.57 -4.82 -23.40
C GLY A 60 -12.75 -4.93 -22.44
N THR A 61 -13.68 -5.86 -22.66
CA THR A 61 -14.74 -6.14 -21.67
C THR A 61 -14.15 -6.80 -20.44
N LYS A 62 -14.82 -6.61 -19.29
CA LYS A 62 -14.36 -7.12 -18.00
C LYS A 62 -15.45 -7.92 -17.31
N GLU A 63 -15.05 -9.00 -16.67
CA GLU A 63 -15.91 -9.80 -15.80
C GLU A 63 -15.19 -10.23 -14.53
N GLU A 64 -15.96 -10.47 -13.48
CA GLU A 64 -15.47 -11.02 -12.21
C GLU A 64 -15.83 -12.51 -12.17
N ILE A 65 -14.83 -13.36 -12.01
CA ILE A 65 -15.02 -14.81 -11.89
C ILE A 65 -14.40 -15.31 -10.59
N PRO A 66 -15.05 -16.26 -9.88
CA PRO A 66 -14.43 -16.91 -8.73
C PRO A 66 -13.15 -17.65 -9.15
N VAL A 67 -12.15 -17.68 -8.27
CA VAL A 67 -10.89 -18.43 -8.48
C VAL A 67 -11.17 -19.89 -8.83
N THR A 68 -12.19 -20.49 -8.20
CA THR A 68 -12.60 -21.88 -8.44
C THR A 68 -13.14 -22.15 -9.85
N GLU A 69 -13.55 -21.10 -10.57
CA GLU A 69 -14.07 -21.19 -11.94
C GLU A 69 -12.99 -20.91 -12.99
N THR A 70 -11.78 -20.55 -12.57
CA THR A 70 -10.67 -20.32 -13.50
C THR A 70 -10.17 -21.62 -14.14
N PRO A 71 -9.74 -21.59 -15.41
CA PRO A 71 -9.21 -22.78 -16.10
C PRO A 71 -7.93 -23.35 -15.48
N PHE A 72 -7.25 -22.56 -14.66
CA PHE A 72 -6.00 -22.90 -13.99
C PHE A 72 -6.17 -23.18 -12.49
N TYR A 73 -7.40 -23.26 -11.98
CA TYR A 73 -7.67 -23.62 -10.59
C TYR A 73 -6.97 -24.93 -10.17
N GLU A 74 -6.48 -24.99 -8.92
CA GLU A 74 -5.66 -26.09 -8.37
C GLU A 74 -4.32 -26.37 -9.08
N SER A 75 -3.89 -25.51 -10.00
CA SER A 75 -2.55 -25.58 -10.59
C SER A 75 -1.50 -24.87 -9.74
N VAL A 76 -0.23 -25.26 -9.93
CA VAL A 76 0.93 -24.59 -9.30
C VAL A 76 0.98 -23.11 -9.69
N LEU A 77 0.55 -22.77 -10.92
CA LEU A 77 0.48 -21.38 -11.39
C LEU A 77 -0.43 -20.52 -10.50
N THR A 78 -1.57 -21.06 -10.07
CA THR A 78 -2.51 -20.35 -9.19
C THR A 78 -1.90 -20.08 -7.82
N ASP A 79 -1.26 -21.09 -7.24
CA ASP A 79 -0.61 -20.96 -5.93
C ASP A 79 0.52 -19.94 -5.98
N ASP A 80 1.37 -19.99 -7.00
CA ASP A 80 2.47 -19.04 -7.20
C ASP A 80 1.96 -17.61 -7.40
N TYR A 81 0.90 -17.44 -8.20
CA TYR A 81 0.27 -16.15 -8.43
C TYR A 81 -0.31 -15.56 -7.14
N ILE A 82 -1.10 -16.35 -6.40
CA ILE A 82 -1.73 -15.90 -5.15
C ILE A 82 -0.66 -15.49 -4.14
N ASN A 83 0.41 -16.27 -4.00
CA ASN A 83 1.51 -15.92 -3.09
C ASN A 83 2.20 -14.62 -3.49
N ALA A 84 2.51 -14.44 -4.78
CA ALA A 84 3.12 -13.21 -5.27
C ALA A 84 2.20 -11.99 -5.10
N TRP A 85 0.89 -12.17 -5.31
CA TRP A 85 -0.12 -11.13 -5.08
C TRP A 85 -0.20 -10.72 -3.61
N LYS A 86 -0.17 -11.68 -2.66
CA LYS A 86 -0.13 -11.37 -1.22
C LYS A 86 1.12 -10.60 -0.83
N GLU A 87 2.28 -10.98 -1.38
CA GLU A 87 3.52 -10.27 -1.12
C GLU A 87 3.49 -8.83 -1.66
N ASP A 88 2.89 -8.62 -2.83
CA ASP A 88 2.74 -7.30 -3.42
C ASP A 88 1.77 -6.44 -2.61
N LEU A 89 0.61 -6.99 -2.20
CA LEU A 89 -0.31 -6.30 -1.31
C LEU A 89 0.35 -5.88 0.00
N ALA A 90 1.09 -6.78 0.65
CA ALA A 90 1.79 -6.44 1.90
C ALA A 90 2.79 -5.28 1.70
N LYS A 91 3.51 -5.24 0.56
CA LYS A 91 4.41 -4.12 0.22
C LYS A 91 3.64 -2.83 -0.04
N GLN A 92 2.50 -2.90 -0.72
CA GLN A 92 1.66 -1.73 -0.97
C GLN A 92 1.07 -1.17 0.34
N GLU A 93 0.58 -2.04 1.22
CA GLU A 93 0.09 -1.67 2.56
C GLU A 93 1.18 -1.00 3.40
N GLU A 94 2.39 -1.59 3.44
CA GLU A 94 3.53 -1.01 4.16
C GLU A 94 3.94 0.35 3.58
N ALA A 95 3.96 0.49 2.25
CA ALA A 95 4.28 1.74 1.58
C ALA A 95 3.24 2.84 1.89
N LEU A 96 1.94 2.51 1.82
CA LEU A 96 0.85 3.42 2.16
C LEU A 96 0.87 3.81 3.63
N LEU A 97 1.12 2.87 4.54
CA LEU A 97 1.26 3.16 5.97
C LEU A 97 2.43 4.11 6.21
N THR A 98 3.58 3.85 5.58
CA THR A 98 4.77 4.70 5.66
C THR A 98 4.51 6.11 5.12
N GLU A 99 3.84 6.22 3.98
CA GLU A 99 3.43 7.51 3.40
C GLU A 99 2.53 8.29 4.35
N LYS A 100 1.48 7.65 4.88
CA LYS A 100 0.58 8.26 5.86
C LYS A 100 1.33 8.71 7.12
N LYS A 101 2.19 7.87 7.70
CA LYS A 101 3.03 8.24 8.86
C LYS A 101 3.90 9.47 8.56
N ASN A 102 4.50 9.54 7.37
CA ASN A 102 5.30 10.70 6.97
C ASN A 102 4.45 11.97 6.79
N MET A 103 3.26 11.85 6.22
CA MET A 103 2.32 12.98 6.12
C MET A 103 1.92 13.51 7.49
N LEU A 104 1.62 12.61 8.44
CA LEU A 104 1.29 12.96 9.83
C LEU A 104 2.43 13.72 10.51
N ARG A 105 3.66 13.19 10.42
CA ARG A 105 4.86 13.84 10.96
C ARG A 105 5.11 15.21 10.33
N ALA A 106 4.93 15.35 9.02
CA ALA A 106 5.09 16.63 8.34
C ALA A 106 4.04 17.67 8.79
N ALA A 107 2.77 17.26 8.91
CA ALA A 107 1.70 18.12 9.40
C ALA A 107 1.91 18.55 10.86
N ARG A 108 2.42 17.64 11.71
CA ARG A 108 2.81 17.92 13.09
C ARG A 108 3.95 18.94 13.16
N ALA A 109 5.01 18.73 12.38
CA ALA A 109 6.14 19.65 12.31
C ALA A 109 5.72 21.05 11.84
N GLU A 110 4.80 21.14 10.87
CA GLU A 110 4.23 22.41 10.42
C GLU A 110 3.44 23.10 11.54
N ARG A 111 2.57 22.36 12.25
CA ARG A 111 1.77 22.89 13.37
C ARG A 111 2.63 23.51 14.47
N TYR A 112 3.79 22.92 14.74
CA TYR A 112 4.69 23.36 15.81
C TYR A 112 5.94 24.12 15.32
N ALA A 113 6.01 24.48 14.03
CA ALA A 113 7.19 25.15 13.45
C ALA A 113 7.56 26.48 14.13
N GLN A 114 6.58 27.13 14.75
CA GLN A 114 6.74 28.40 15.46
C GLN A 114 7.27 28.26 16.90
N TYR A 115 7.25 27.05 17.47
CA TYR A 115 7.76 26.78 18.80
C TYR A 115 9.24 26.35 18.71
N ASP A 116 10.08 26.91 19.57
CA ASP A 116 11.38 26.30 19.89
C ASP A 116 11.18 25.12 20.87
N ASP A 117 12.22 24.34 21.10
CA ASP A 117 12.17 23.12 21.90
C ASP A 117 11.73 23.39 23.35
N ASP A 118 12.21 24.48 23.94
CA ASP A 118 11.82 24.92 25.29
C ASP A 118 10.34 25.33 25.37
N ALA A 119 9.84 26.05 24.37
CA ALA A 119 8.46 26.48 24.31
C ALA A 119 7.52 25.30 24.06
N LEU A 120 7.95 24.33 23.23
CA LEU A 120 7.21 23.11 22.96
C LEU A 120 7.11 22.23 24.22
N LEU A 121 8.22 22.04 24.94
CA LEU A 121 8.24 21.30 26.20
C LEU A 121 7.34 21.96 27.26
N LYS A 122 7.38 23.29 27.36
CA LYS A 122 6.47 24.03 28.25
C LYS A 122 5.01 23.90 27.82
N ALA A 123 4.74 23.86 26.52
CA ALA A 123 3.39 23.64 26.01
C ALA A 123 2.87 22.25 26.38
N PHE A 124 3.70 21.21 26.26
CA PHE A 124 3.40 19.86 26.75
C PHE A 124 3.14 19.84 28.26
N GLN A 125 4.06 20.35 29.08
CA GLN A 125 3.91 20.37 30.54
C GLN A 125 2.65 21.11 30.99
N LYS A 126 2.31 22.21 30.29
CA LYS A 126 1.07 22.94 30.54
C LYS A 126 -0.15 22.09 30.17
N ALA A 127 -0.17 21.48 28.98
CA ALA A 127 -1.27 20.63 28.53
C ALA A 127 -1.49 19.44 29.48
N HIS A 128 -0.42 18.78 29.90
CA HIS A 128 -0.48 17.67 30.85
C HIS A 128 -1.00 18.12 32.23
N LYS A 129 -0.45 19.21 32.78
CA LYS A 129 -0.89 19.77 34.07
C LYS A 129 -2.35 20.22 34.06
N GLU A 130 -2.83 20.70 32.92
CA GLU A 130 -4.22 21.13 32.73
C GLU A 130 -5.16 19.97 32.36
N GLU A 131 -4.66 18.72 32.36
CA GLU A 131 -5.41 17.52 31.95
C GLU A 131 -6.08 17.70 30.59
N ALA A 132 -5.37 18.31 29.64
CA ALA A 132 -5.85 18.47 28.28
C ALA A 132 -6.10 17.11 27.63
N ASP A 133 -6.87 17.11 26.54
CA ASP A 133 -7.15 15.89 25.78
C ASP A 133 -5.87 15.09 25.46
N LEU A 134 -5.93 13.77 25.62
CA LEU A 134 -4.76 12.88 25.48
C LEU A 134 -4.16 12.98 24.07
N SER A 135 -4.99 13.07 23.03
CA SER A 135 -4.53 13.20 21.64
C SER A 135 -3.68 14.46 21.45
N ARG A 136 -4.02 15.56 22.13
CA ARG A 136 -3.21 16.79 22.13
C ARG A 136 -1.88 16.60 22.87
N GLN A 137 -1.87 15.86 23.98
CA GLN A 137 -0.64 15.56 24.71
C GLN A 137 0.28 14.66 23.89
N LEU A 138 -0.28 13.65 23.20
CA LEU A 138 0.43 12.73 22.32
C LEU A 138 0.99 13.45 21.09
N ASP A 139 0.25 14.38 20.48
CA ASP A 139 0.75 15.16 19.34
C ASP A 139 1.93 16.06 19.71
N LEU A 140 1.87 16.73 20.88
CA LEU A 140 3.00 17.50 21.41
C LEU A 140 4.20 16.61 21.74
N MET A 141 3.97 15.47 22.37
CA MET A 141 5.03 14.51 22.70
C MET A 141 5.68 13.93 21.44
N GLY A 142 4.89 13.60 20.43
CA GLY A 142 5.38 13.11 19.14
C GLY A 142 6.31 14.10 18.45
N GLU A 143 6.07 15.41 18.58
CA GLU A 143 6.98 16.42 18.05
C GLU A 143 8.25 16.55 18.91
N LEU A 144 8.13 16.48 20.24
CA LEU A 144 9.29 16.48 21.15
C LEU A 144 10.22 15.29 20.88
N ILE A 145 9.66 14.12 20.60
CA ILE A 145 10.39 12.92 20.17
C ILE A 145 11.06 13.14 18.82
N ALA A 146 10.30 13.64 17.82
CA ALA A 146 10.83 13.89 16.48
C ALA A 146 12.02 14.87 16.47
N ARG A 147 12.04 15.81 17.41
CA ARG A 147 13.14 16.78 17.60
C ARG A 147 14.29 16.26 18.49
N GLY A 148 14.13 15.10 19.11
CA GLY A 148 15.11 14.51 20.04
C GLY A 148 15.20 15.23 21.38
N VAL A 149 14.14 15.96 21.77
CA VAL A 149 14.04 16.64 23.07
C VAL A 149 13.66 15.65 24.17
N VAL A 150 12.85 14.65 23.82
CA VAL A 150 12.42 13.54 24.67
C VAL A 150 12.68 12.24 23.92
N SER A 151 13.14 11.20 24.59
CA SER A 151 13.27 9.87 23.97
C SER A 151 11.94 9.10 23.97
N GLU A 152 11.76 8.18 23.03
CA GLU A 152 10.58 7.31 23.00
C GLU A 152 10.41 6.51 24.31
N ASP A 153 11.52 6.13 24.95
CA ASP A 153 11.52 5.39 26.22
C ASP A 153 11.08 6.27 27.42
N GLU A 154 11.35 7.57 27.39
CA GLU A 154 10.96 8.51 28.46
C GLU A 154 9.52 9.02 28.30
N ALA A 155 8.98 8.97 27.08
CA ALA A 155 7.67 9.52 26.76
C ALA A 155 6.49 8.88 27.54
N PRO A 156 6.41 7.54 27.72
CA PRO A 156 5.37 6.91 28.55
C PRO A 156 5.37 7.41 29.99
N GLU A 157 6.57 7.56 30.59
CA GLU A 157 6.70 8.07 31.96
C GLU A 157 6.20 9.52 32.06
N LEU A 158 6.53 10.36 31.08
CA LEU A 158 6.10 11.76 31.03
C LEU A 158 4.60 11.93 30.75
N LEU A 159 3.99 10.97 30.05
CA LEU A 159 2.56 10.94 29.78
C LEU A 159 1.75 10.23 30.87
N GLU A 160 2.44 9.61 31.85
CA GLU A 160 1.84 8.78 32.90
C GLU A 160 0.98 7.63 32.35
N ILE A 161 1.43 7.02 31.24
CA ILE A 161 0.76 5.89 30.57
C ILE A 161 1.68 4.67 30.47
N GLU A 162 1.08 3.49 30.40
CA GLU A 162 1.84 2.24 30.26
C GLU A 162 2.43 2.11 28.84
N GLU A 163 3.71 1.74 28.75
CA GLU A 163 4.48 1.53 27.51
C GLU A 163 3.79 0.79 26.35
N PRO A 164 3.02 -0.32 26.54
CA PRO A 164 2.51 -1.10 25.40
C PRO A 164 1.41 -0.42 24.58
N ILE A 165 1.00 0.81 24.90
CA ILE A 165 -0.12 1.52 24.26
C ILE A 165 0.33 2.55 23.21
N LEU A 166 1.63 2.87 23.14
CA LEU A 166 2.12 4.04 22.41
C LEU A 166 2.64 3.74 20.99
N ASP A 167 1.88 4.13 19.96
CA ASP A 167 2.41 4.43 18.61
C ASP A 167 2.25 5.94 18.34
N PHE A 168 3.30 6.72 18.59
CA PHE A 168 3.32 8.18 18.39
C PHE A 168 3.23 8.62 16.92
N ASP A 169 3.28 7.66 15.98
CA ASP A 169 3.10 7.94 14.56
C ASP A 169 1.64 7.92 14.11
N ILE A 170 0.73 7.36 14.91
CA ILE A 170 -0.68 7.18 14.52
C ILE A 170 -1.55 7.94 15.50
N GLU A 171 -1.93 9.17 15.15
CA GLU A 171 -3.19 9.77 15.59
C GLU A 171 -3.50 11.03 14.75
N LEU A 172 -4.54 10.91 13.93
CA LEU A 172 -5.36 12.02 13.41
C LEU A 172 -6.80 11.63 13.78
N GLU A 173 -7.39 12.25 14.79
CA GLU A 173 -8.84 12.41 14.74
C GLU A 173 -9.11 13.37 13.58
N GLU A 174 -9.81 12.86 12.55
CA GLU A 174 -10.39 13.74 11.52
C GLU A 174 -11.22 14.82 12.22
N PRO A 175 -11.19 16.08 11.75
CA PRO A 175 -12.03 17.11 12.34
C PRO A 175 -13.48 16.63 12.28
N VAL A 176 -14.12 16.52 13.44
CA VAL A 176 -15.57 16.30 13.53
C VAL A 176 -16.24 17.39 12.71
N GLU A 177 -16.84 17.02 11.58
CA GLU A 177 -17.78 17.91 10.90
C GLU A 177 -18.93 18.15 11.86
N ASP A 178 -19.03 19.36 12.41
CA ASP A 178 -20.19 19.78 13.19
C ASP A 178 -21.45 19.53 12.35
N PRO A 179 -22.40 18.71 12.83
CA PRO A 179 -23.68 18.59 12.15
C PRO A 179 -24.42 19.93 12.27
N VAL A 180 -24.55 20.63 11.14
CA VAL A 180 -25.43 21.78 10.99
C VAL A 180 -26.89 21.38 11.14
#